data_AF-A0A3D3FAU8-F1
#
_entry.id   AF-A0A3D3FAU8-F1
#
_cell.length_a   1.000
_cell.length_b   1.000
_cell.length_c   1.000
_cell.angle_alpha   90.00
_cell.angle_beta   90.00
_cell.angle_gamma   90.00
#
_symmetry.space_group_name_H-M   'P 1'
#
loop_
_entity.id
_entity.type
_entity.pdbx_description
1 polymer ?
#
loop_
_entity_poly.entity_id
_entity_poly.type
_entity_poly.pdbx_seq_one_letter_code
_entity_poly.pdbx_strand_id
1 'polypeptide(L)'
;MFNSRNPVFRYPTGAVANCLPVHFKIDMPRDLRCSAARLLVRDDSTGKIQTLDMFWCGMNGDNHEWWECHFAAQKPGLYFYHFEVTTWRGILNLHKGFGGDGTVMGNGNEEWQLTVYDRSFHTPDWLAGGIMYQIFPDRFFSSG
;
A
#
# COMPACT_ATOMS: atom_id res chain seq x y z
N MET A 1 8.81 2.61 9.44
CA MET A 1 9.41 2.27 8.14
C MET A 1 8.66 1.07 7.58
N PHE A 2 8.41 1.11 6.27
CA PHE A 2 7.33 0.38 5.60
C PHE A 2 7.78 -0.02 4.20
N ASN A 3 7.34 -1.18 3.70
CA ASN A 3 7.50 -1.56 2.30
C ASN A 3 6.20 -2.17 1.77
N SER A 4 5.58 -1.52 0.78
CA SER A 4 4.25 -1.91 0.27
C SER A 4 4.20 -3.24 -0.49
N ARG A 5 5.36 -3.78 -0.88
CA ARG A 5 5.51 -5.05 -1.60
C ARG A 5 5.86 -6.21 -0.69
N ASN A 6 6.20 -5.95 0.56
CA ASN A 6 6.50 -6.99 1.53
C ASN A 6 5.23 -7.34 2.34
N PRO A 7 4.77 -8.61 2.28
CA PRO A 7 3.56 -9.07 2.98
C PRO A 7 3.55 -8.84 4.50
N VAL A 8 4.70 -8.69 5.14
CA VAL A 8 4.79 -8.38 6.58
C VAL A 8 4.24 -6.99 6.90
N PHE A 9 4.39 -6.04 5.97
CA PHE A 9 4.00 -4.65 6.16
C PHE A 9 2.65 -4.34 5.52
N ARG A 10 2.31 -5.02 4.42
CA ARG A 10 1.03 -4.84 3.74
C ARG A 10 0.51 -6.16 3.22
N TYR A 11 -0.63 -6.59 3.74
CA TYR A 11 -1.29 -7.82 3.30
C TYR A 11 -2.80 -7.64 3.11
N PRO A 12 -3.37 -8.05 1.96
CA PRO A 12 -2.69 -8.56 0.77
C PRO A 12 -1.83 -7.50 0.05
N THR A 13 -0.82 -7.94 -0.70
CA THR A 13 -0.03 -7.07 -1.59
C THR A 13 -0.77 -6.80 -2.91
N GLY A 14 -0.48 -5.68 -3.58
CA GLY A 14 -1.13 -5.34 -4.85
C GLY A 14 -2.56 -4.80 -4.72
N ALA A 15 -3.34 -4.95 -5.80
CA ALA A 15 -4.75 -4.54 -5.85
C ALA A 15 -5.63 -5.49 -5.03
N VAL A 16 -6.72 -4.97 -4.46
CA VAL A 16 -7.61 -5.72 -3.57
C VAL A 16 -9.08 -5.53 -3.95
N ALA A 17 -9.91 -6.52 -3.66
CA ALA A 17 -11.34 -6.39 -3.84
C ALA A 17 -11.92 -5.40 -2.83
N ASN A 18 -12.99 -4.70 -3.19
CA ASN A 18 -13.73 -3.89 -2.23
C ASN A 18 -14.23 -4.73 -1.05
N CYS A 19 -14.33 -4.08 0.10
CA CYS A 19 -14.65 -4.65 1.41
C CYS A 19 -13.64 -5.73 1.89
N LEU A 20 -12.52 -5.95 1.21
CA LEU A 20 -11.46 -6.83 1.69
C LEU A 20 -10.55 -6.04 2.64
N PRO A 21 -10.36 -6.46 3.90
CA PRO A 21 -9.44 -5.80 4.81
C PRO A 21 -7.99 -5.91 4.31
N VAL A 22 -7.32 -4.78 4.22
CA VAL A 22 -5.86 -4.69 4.05
C VAL A 22 -5.26 -4.39 5.41
N HIS A 23 -4.40 -5.29 5.87
CA HIS A 23 -3.56 -5.09 7.05
C HIS A 23 -2.36 -4.22 6.66
N PHE A 24 -2.14 -3.18 7.46
CA PHE A 24 -1.00 -2.28 7.34
C PHE A 24 -0.20 -2.31 8.63
N LYS A 25 1.11 -2.46 8.50
CA LYS A 25 2.03 -2.53 9.63
C LYS A 25 3.29 -1.71 9.33
N ILE A 26 3.74 -0.91 10.29
CA ILE A 26 4.94 -0.08 10.18
C ILE A 26 5.91 -0.36 11.33
N ASP A 27 7.21 -0.32 11.02
CA ASP A 27 8.33 -0.55 11.95
C ASP A 27 8.96 0.78 12.39
N MET A 28 8.85 1.19 13.66
CA MET A 28 9.40 2.48 14.10
C MET A 28 10.59 2.30 15.05
N PRO A 29 11.72 3.00 14.81
CA PRO A 29 12.80 3.06 15.79
C PRO A 29 12.32 3.66 17.11
N ARG A 30 12.67 3.02 18.23
CA ARG A 30 12.29 3.45 19.59
C ARG A 30 12.89 4.80 19.98
N ASP A 31 14.02 5.17 19.39
CA ASP A 31 14.67 6.48 19.58
C ASP A 31 13.79 7.65 19.10
N LEU A 32 12.84 7.38 18.20
CA LEU A 32 11.83 8.36 17.79
C LEU A 32 10.72 8.55 18.84
N ARG A 33 10.68 7.73 19.90
CA ARG A 33 9.68 7.75 20.98
C ARG A 33 8.27 7.95 20.41
N CYS A 34 7.92 7.09 19.46
CA CYS A 34 6.63 7.17 18.79
C CYS A 34 5.51 6.97 19.82
N SER A 35 4.61 7.95 19.90
CA SER A 35 3.48 7.94 20.83
C SER A 35 2.16 7.61 20.15
N ALA A 36 2.08 7.81 18.83
CA ALA A 36 0.93 7.46 18.01
C ALA A 36 1.35 7.27 16.55
N ALA A 37 0.65 6.40 15.84
CA ALA A 37 0.75 6.26 14.40
C ALA A 37 -0.65 6.24 13.78
N ARG A 38 -0.78 6.83 12.59
CA ARG A 38 -2.04 6.95 11.86
C ARG A 38 -1.83 6.61 10.39
N LEU A 39 -2.79 5.91 9.81
CA LEU A 39 -2.92 5.70 8.38
C LEU A 39 -3.90 6.74 7.82
N LEU A 40 -3.47 7.52 6.85
CA LEU A 40 -4.32 8.45 6.12
C LEU A 40 -4.61 7.86 4.74
N VAL A 41 -5.89 7.72 4.39
CA VAL A 41 -6.33 7.20 3.10
C VAL A 41 -7.23 8.22 2.41
N ARG A 42 -6.75 8.76 1.30
CA ARG A 42 -7.47 9.68 0.41
C ARG A 42 -8.16 8.90 -0.70
N ASP A 43 -9.45 9.10 -0.84
CA ASP A 43 -10.22 8.66 -2.01
C ASP A 43 -9.96 9.62 -3.17
N ASP A 44 -9.50 9.10 -4.32
CA ASP A 44 -9.12 9.94 -5.46
C ASP A 44 -10.32 10.63 -6.12
N SER A 45 -11.48 9.96 -6.13
CA SER A 45 -12.68 10.46 -6.79
C SER A 45 -13.38 11.57 -6.01
N THR A 46 -13.33 11.51 -4.68
CA THR A 46 -14.03 12.45 -3.80
C THR A 46 -13.08 13.42 -3.10
N GLY A 47 -11.78 13.14 -3.08
CA GLY A 47 -10.79 13.86 -2.28
C GLY A 47 -10.92 13.64 -0.77
N LYS A 48 -11.89 12.84 -0.31
CA LYS A 48 -12.14 12.62 1.12
C LYS A 48 -11.00 11.82 1.73
N ILE A 49 -10.48 12.31 2.86
CA ILE A 49 -9.46 11.63 3.64
C ILE A 49 -10.11 10.90 4.81
N GLN A 50 -9.74 9.64 5.00
CA GLN A 50 -10.05 8.84 6.18
C GLN A 50 -8.78 8.66 6.99
N THR A 51 -8.84 8.92 8.28
CA THR A 51 -7.73 8.73 9.21
C THR A 51 -8.03 7.55 10.11
N LEU A 52 -7.12 6.59 10.19
CA LEU A 52 -7.23 5.42 11.04
C LEU A 52 -6.07 5.41 12.03
N ASP A 53 -6.39 5.30 13.32
CA ASP A 53 -5.38 5.09 14.35
C ASP A 53 -4.78 3.69 14.23
N MET A 54 -3.47 3.62 14.43
CA MET A 54 -2.72 2.37 14.48
C MET A 54 -2.47 1.97 15.92
N PHE A 55 -2.51 0.67 16.19
CA PHE A 55 -2.26 0.10 17.50
C PHE A 55 -0.80 -0.33 17.62
N TRP A 56 -0.21 -0.07 18.79
CA TRP A 56 1.10 -0.63 19.12
C TRP A 56 0.99 -2.14 19.35
N CYS A 57 1.81 -2.92 18.64
CA CYS A 57 1.70 -4.39 18.59
C CYS A 57 3.00 -5.10 19.01
N GLY A 58 3.81 -4.44 19.83
CA GLY A 58 4.99 -5.06 20.43
C GLY A 58 6.31 -4.56 19.86
N MET A 59 7.37 -5.09 20.45
CA MET A 59 8.74 -4.82 20.07
C MET A 59 9.13 -5.63 18.82
N ASN A 60 9.99 -5.05 17.98
CA ASN A 60 10.65 -5.69 16.87
C ASN A 60 12.15 -5.79 17.16
N GLY A 61 12.57 -6.85 17.86
CA GLY A 61 13.90 -6.88 18.46
C GLY A 61 14.05 -5.83 19.57
N ASP A 62 15.25 -5.28 19.75
CA ASP A 62 15.55 -4.47 20.93
C ASP A 62 15.24 -2.97 20.77
N ASN A 63 15.36 -2.44 19.55
CA ASN A 63 15.36 -0.99 19.30
C ASN A 63 14.23 -0.51 18.38
N HIS A 64 13.31 -1.39 18.00
CA HIS A 64 12.21 -1.07 17.09
C HIS A 64 10.88 -1.56 17.66
N GLU A 65 9.79 -0.98 17.18
CA GLU A 65 8.43 -1.32 17.59
C GLU A 65 7.47 -1.34 16.41
N TRP A 66 6.44 -2.16 16.55
CA TRP A 66 5.42 -2.37 15.54
C TRP A 66 4.17 -1.57 15.83
N TRP A 67 3.63 -0.96 14.79
CA TRP A 67 2.30 -0.36 14.79
C TRP A 67 1.48 -0.92 13.63
N GLU A 68 0.20 -1.22 13.85
CA GLU A 68 -0.64 -1.81 12.80
C GLU A 68 -2.11 -1.39 12.85
N CYS A 69 -2.79 -1.49 11.69
CA CYS A 69 -4.22 -1.28 11.57
C CYS A 69 -4.78 -2.07 10.37
N HIS A 70 -6.11 -2.07 10.24
CA HIS A 70 -6.80 -2.60 9.06
C HIS A 70 -7.60 -1.50 8.38
N PHE A 71 -7.59 -1.50 7.05
CA PHE A 71 -8.44 -0.64 6.25
C PHE A 71 -9.16 -1.45 5.18
N ALA A 72 -10.47 -1.25 5.04
CA ALA A 72 -11.30 -1.89 4.02
C ALA A 72 -12.09 -0.82 3.25
N ALA A 73 -11.65 -0.54 2.02
CA ALA A 73 -12.36 0.36 1.13
C ALA A 73 -13.71 -0.24 0.74
N GLN A 74 -14.80 0.50 0.95
CA GLN A 74 -16.15 -0.01 0.71
C GLN A 74 -16.53 -0.02 -0.78
N LYS A 75 -15.94 0.91 -1.56
CA LYS A 75 -16.25 1.09 -2.98
C LYS A 75 -15.02 0.77 -3.84
N PRO A 76 -15.22 0.23 -5.05
CA PRO A 76 -14.16 0.16 -6.05
C PRO A 76 -13.67 1.57 -6.41
N GLY A 77 -12.39 1.70 -6.69
CA GLY A 77 -11.77 2.98 -7.00
C GLY A 77 -10.27 3.03 -6.74
N LEU A 78 -9.73 4.24 -6.90
CA LEU A 78 -8.34 4.54 -6.60
C LEU A 78 -8.26 5.26 -5.25
N TYR A 79 -7.42 4.74 -4.38
CA TYR A 79 -7.13 5.33 -3.09
C TYR A 79 -5.64 5.60 -3.00
N PHE A 80 -5.27 6.64 -2.29
CA PHE A 80 -3.89 6.99 -1.99
C PHE A 80 -3.70 7.03 -0.48
N TYR A 81 -2.56 6.55 0.00
CA TYR A 81 -2.32 6.52 1.44
C TYR A 81 -0.88 6.87 1.80
N HIS A 82 -0.74 7.36 3.03
CA HIS A 82 0.53 7.61 3.71
C HIS A 82 0.34 7.43 5.22
N PHE A 83 1.43 7.49 5.98
CA PHE A 83 1.36 7.37 7.44
C PHE A 83 1.85 8.64 8.13
N GLU A 84 1.14 9.07 9.17
CA GLU A 84 1.61 10.06 10.12
C GLU A 84 2.06 9.36 11.40
N VAL A 85 3.23 9.72 11.90
CA VAL A 85 3.78 9.21 13.15
C VAL A 85 4.08 10.37 14.08
N THR A 86 3.49 10.36 15.27
CA THR A 86 3.75 11.34 16.31
C THR A 86 4.98 10.92 17.10
N THR A 87 6.02 11.75 17.06
CA THR A 87 7.32 11.51 17.71
C THR A 87 7.62 12.61 18.72
N TRP A 88 8.65 12.43 19.54
CA TRP A 88 9.10 13.50 20.45
C TRP A 88 9.61 14.75 19.72
N ARG A 89 9.93 14.66 18.42
CA ARG A 89 10.38 15.78 17.57
C ARG A 89 9.25 16.43 16.78
N GLY A 90 8.01 15.96 16.94
CA GLY A 90 6.84 16.39 16.16
C GLY A 90 6.30 15.29 15.26
N ILE A 91 5.50 15.69 14.27
CA ILE A 91 4.85 14.78 13.33
C ILE A 91 5.83 14.44 12.20
N LEU A 92 5.97 13.14 11.95
CA LEU A 92 6.77 12.57 10.87
C LEU A 92 5.83 11.90 9.87
N ASN A 93 5.93 12.29 8.60
CA ASN A 93 5.17 11.66 7.53
C ASN A 93 6.02 10.59 6.83
N LEU A 94 5.48 9.39 6.71
CA LEU A 94 6.04 8.34 5.87
C LEU A 94 5.31 8.34 4.54
N HIS A 95 6.04 8.66 3.48
CA HIS A 95 5.56 8.68 2.10
C HIS A 95 6.25 7.61 1.26
N LYS A 96 5.73 7.37 0.06
CA LYS A 96 6.28 6.42 -0.89
C LYS A 96 7.63 6.90 -1.40
N GLY A 97 8.64 6.08 -1.21
CA GLY A 97 9.95 6.17 -1.85
C GLY A 97 10.06 5.21 -3.03
N PHE A 98 11.30 4.96 -3.43
CA PHE A 98 11.61 4.06 -4.53
C PHE A 98 11.25 2.60 -4.18
N GLY A 99 10.84 1.81 -5.18
CA GLY A 99 10.68 0.36 -5.02
C GLY A 99 9.58 -0.13 -4.08
N GLY A 100 8.78 0.78 -3.50
CA GLY A 100 7.74 0.45 -2.51
C GLY A 100 8.12 0.78 -1.07
N ASP A 101 9.39 1.14 -0.83
CA ASP A 101 9.90 1.56 0.48
C ASP A 101 9.29 2.89 0.93
N GLY A 102 9.25 3.10 2.25
CA GLY A 102 8.85 4.36 2.87
C GLY A 102 10.03 5.31 3.08
N THR A 103 9.81 6.58 2.82
CA THR A 103 10.76 7.66 3.07
C THR A 103 10.14 8.77 3.92
N VAL A 104 10.99 9.45 4.70
CA VAL A 104 10.66 10.60 5.55
C VAL A 104 11.05 11.93 4.88
N MET A 105 11.75 11.87 3.74
CA MET A 105 12.37 13.05 3.13
C MET A 105 11.33 14.06 2.60
N GLY A 106 11.47 15.33 3.01
CA GLY A 106 10.48 16.41 2.90
C GLY A 106 10.12 16.93 1.50
N ASN A 107 10.49 16.25 0.42
CA ASN A 107 10.17 16.65 -0.95
C ASN A 107 9.25 15.66 -1.67
N GLY A 108 9.00 14.48 -1.08
CA GLY A 108 8.17 13.43 -1.69
C GLY A 108 6.78 13.42 -1.08
N ASN A 109 5.84 14.19 -1.66
CA ASN A 109 4.41 14.04 -1.38
C ASN A 109 3.80 12.84 -2.13
N GLU A 110 4.62 11.89 -2.59
CA GLU A 110 4.12 10.69 -3.26
C GLU A 110 3.46 9.77 -2.25
N GLU A 111 2.17 9.54 -2.44
CA GLU A 111 1.40 8.58 -1.67
C GLU A 111 1.50 7.19 -2.32
N TRP A 112 1.36 6.15 -1.52
CA TRP A 112 1.17 4.82 -2.09
C TRP A 112 -0.23 4.71 -2.68
N GLN A 113 -0.31 4.08 -3.85
CA GLN A 113 -1.58 3.78 -4.49
C GLN A 113 -2.16 2.46 -3.94
N LEU A 114 -3.46 2.47 -3.67
CA LEU A 114 -4.29 1.31 -3.36
C LEU A 114 -5.39 1.24 -4.43
N THR A 115 -5.23 0.30 -5.35
CA THR A 115 -6.26 0.01 -6.36
C THR A 115 -7.27 -0.98 -5.79
N VAL A 116 -8.54 -0.58 -5.78
CA VAL A 116 -9.65 -1.37 -5.26
C VAL A 116 -10.57 -1.73 -6.41
N TYR A 117 -10.70 -3.02 -6.71
CA TYR A 117 -11.57 -3.52 -7.76
C TYR A 117 -12.88 -4.07 -7.17
N ASP A 118 -13.89 -4.21 -8.02
CA ASP A 118 -15.16 -4.82 -7.61
C ASP A 118 -14.94 -6.30 -7.29
N ARG A 119 -15.36 -6.77 -6.12
CA ARG A 119 -15.21 -8.18 -5.72
C ARG A 119 -15.86 -9.17 -6.70
N SER A 120 -16.87 -8.74 -7.45
CA SER A 120 -17.53 -9.55 -8.48
C SER A 120 -16.80 -9.55 -9.83
N PHE A 121 -15.73 -8.76 -9.97
CA PHE A 121 -14.88 -8.76 -11.16
C PHE A 121 -14.02 -10.02 -11.22
N HIS A 122 -14.10 -10.74 -12.35
CA HIS A 122 -13.33 -11.95 -12.58
C HIS A 122 -12.56 -11.83 -13.90
N THR A 123 -11.31 -12.27 -13.89
CA THR A 123 -10.50 -12.43 -15.10
C THR A 123 -10.65 -13.86 -15.63
N PRO A 124 -10.56 -14.10 -16.94
CA PRO A 124 -10.54 -15.46 -17.47
C PRO A 124 -9.34 -16.26 -16.92
N ASP A 125 -9.59 -17.43 -16.32
CA ASP A 125 -8.56 -18.24 -15.66
C ASP A 125 -7.44 -18.69 -16.60
N TRP A 126 -7.77 -18.96 -17.87
CA TRP A 126 -6.80 -19.40 -18.88
C TRP A 126 -5.76 -18.32 -19.23
N LEU A 127 -6.08 -17.04 -18.99
CA LEU A 127 -5.18 -15.92 -19.28
C LEU A 127 -4.22 -15.66 -18.10
N ALA A 128 -4.68 -15.90 -16.87
CA ALA A 128 -3.89 -15.69 -15.67
C ALA A 128 -2.72 -16.70 -15.61
N GLY A 129 -1.49 -16.21 -15.74
CA GLY A 129 -0.29 -17.05 -15.81
C GLY A 129 -0.04 -17.71 -17.17
N GLY A 130 -0.88 -17.42 -18.18
CA GLY A 130 -0.68 -17.89 -19.55
C GLY A 130 0.47 -17.17 -20.27
N ILE A 131 1.03 -17.81 -21.29
CA ILE A 131 2.03 -17.20 -22.19
C ILE A 131 1.30 -16.67 -23.41
N MET A 132 1.39 -15.36 -23.64
CA MET A 132 0.85 -14.71 -24.84
C MET A 132 1.95 -14.52 -25.88
N TYR A 133 1.61 -14.80 -27.15
CA TYR A 133 2.45 -14.50 -28.30
C TYR A 133 1.68 -13.61 -29.26
N GLN A 134 2.13 -12.36 -29.39
CA GLN A 134 1.51 -11.38 -30.29
C GLN A 134 2.14 -11.49 -31.68
N ILE A 135 1.31 -11.81 -32.67
CA ILE A 135 1.73 -11.96 -34.07
C ILE A 135 1.37 -10.70 -34.86
N PHE A 136 2.32 -10.16 -35.62
CA PHE A 136 2.04 -9.24 -36.72
C PHE A 136 1.92 -10.03 -38.02
N PRO A 137 0.70 -10.29 -38.55
CA PRO A 137 0.50 -11.27 -39.62
C PRO A 137 1.34 -10.98 -40.88
N ASP A 138 1.44 -9.70 -41.26
CA ASP A 138 2.20 -9.22 -42.42
C ASP A 138 3.70 -9.57 -42.38
N ARG A 139 4.27 -9.73 -41.17
CA ARG A 139 5.71 -10.01 -40.98
C ARG A 139 5.98 -11.33 -40.26
N PHE A 140 4.96 -12.16 -40.07
CA PHE A 140 5.12 -13.38 -39.30
C PHE A 140 5.64 -14.52 -40.16
N PHE A 141 4.95 -14.80 -41.27
CA PHE A 141 5.30 -15.90 -42.16
C PHE A 141 4.67 -15.70 -43.55
N SER A 142 5.48 -15.81 -44.60
CA SER A 142 5.01 -15.84 -45.99
C SER A 142 4.84 -17.30 -46.41
N SER A 143 3.62 -17.69 -46.78
CA SER A 143 3.30 -19.03 -47.29
C SER A 143 3.10 -19.09 -48.81
N GLY A 144 3.61 -18.10 -49.54
CA GLY A 144 3.55 -17.97 -51.01
C GLY A 144 4.91 -18.15 -51.66
#